data_AF-A0A1U8AYE5-F1
#
_entry.id   AF-A0A1U8AYE5-F1
#
_cell.length_a   1.000
_cell.length_b   1.000
_cell.length_c   1.000
_cell.angle_alpha   90.00
_cell.angle_beta   90.00
_cell.angle_gamma   90.00
#
_symmetry.space_group_name_H-M   'P 1'
#
loop_
_entity.id
_entity.type
_entity.pdbx_description
1 polymer ?
#
loop_
_entity_poly.entity_id
_entity_poly.type
_entity_poly.pdbx_seq_one_letter_code
_entity_poly.pdbx_strand_id
1 'polypeptide(L)'
;MPLACASFCLTFAVSPRNVRPGALVCLKATAVESQRFLLNLSASFSSTINNKKDIKKRGSMGISSNTEKSAVKENTARNQVVEIQTIRDDPARLKAMTVRELRTVMRSAGIPAKGCKNDLVSTLKNFLTNENDGQSSVVREEHGTSMIKSVCSETVSSKQKRNNSYDEDQKQNVNAVSEISGIKRRGKAPSVGTGVEVKKKRVMTKQKLSVKVDAVAGKKPSRASRQSLQICNEDDGTIDKVDVSINSSEPWTVLTHKKPQQGWIPYNPRTMRPPPLTDDTEFVKILSWNVNGLRALLKLEAFSALQLAQKENFDVLCLQETKLQEKDVEKVRQCLLDGYENSFWTCSVSKLGYSGTAIISRIKPLSVRYGLGISDHDSEGRLVTVEFDKFYLISGYVPNSGEGLRRLTYRVTQWDPSLSNYMKELEKSKPVILTGDLNCAHQEIDIFNPAGNRRSAGFTDEERESFERNFLSEGFVDTFRRQHPGVVGYTYWGYRHGGRLKNIGWRLDYFLVSESIADKVHDSYILPDVAGSDHCPIGLILKL
;
A
#
# COMPACT_ATOMS: atom_id res chain seq x y z
N MET A 1 32.96 5.18 -8.69
CA MET A 1 32.85 5.22 -10.17
C MET A 1 31.67 6.10 -10.53
N PRO A 2 31.80 7.05 -11.47
CA PRO A 2 30.66 7.77 -12.01
C PRO A 2 29.76 6.81 -12.82
N LEU A 3 28.45 7.03 -12.82
CA LEU A 3 27.59 6.41 -13.82
C LEU A 3 27.83 7.15 -15.14
N ALA A 4 28.26 6.43 -16.17
CA ALA A 4 28.19 6.95 -17.52
C ALA A 4 26.71 6.98 -17.95
N CYS A 5 26.18 8.16 -18.27
CA CYS A 5 24.96 8.23 -19.05
C CYS A 5 25.29 7.70 -20.46
N ALA A 6 24.78 6.53 -20.81
CA ALA A 6 24.83 6.05 -22.19
C ALA A 6 23.96 6.99 -23.04
N SER A 7 24.60 7.77 -23.91
CA SER A 7 23.91 8.79 -24.72
C SER A 7 23.13 8.14 -25.87
N PHE A 8 21.95 7.58 -25.56
CA PHE A 8 20.97 7.14 -26.53
C PHE A 8 19.94 8.25 -26.79
N CYS A 9 20.39 9.33 -27.43
CA CYS A 9 19.49 10.34 -27.99
C CYS A 9 18.90 9.80 -29.30
N LEU A 10 17.89 8.93 -29.17
CA LEU A 10 17.03 8.49 -30.28
C LEU A 10 15.70 9.24 -30.17
N THR A 11 15.63 10.41 -30.79
CA THR A 11 14.42 11.24 -30.90
C THR A 11 13.35 10.52 -31.72
N PHE A 12 12.50 9.78 -31.03
CA PHE A 12 11.30 9.16 -31.59
C PHE A 12 10.07 9.75 -30.90
N ALA A 13 9.66 10.92 -31.39
CA ALA A 13 8.44 11.59 -30.96
C ALA A 13 7.24 10.63 -31.03
N VAL A 14 6.67 10.28 -29.87
CA VAL A 14 5.43 9.51 -29.81
C VAL A 14 4.31 10.48 -30.17
N SER A 15 3.91 10.48 -31.45
CA SER A 15 2.95 11.42 -32.02
C SER A 15 1.75 11.60 -31.08
N PRO A 16 1.48 12.82 -30.60
CA PRO A 16 0.25 13.10 -29.86
C PRO A 16 -0.97 12.64 -30.67
N ARG A 17 -2.00 12.11 -30.01
CA ARG A 17 -3.33 12.14 -30.62
C ARG A 17 -3.68 13.60 -30.90
N ASN A 18 -4.37 13.86 -31.99
CA ASN A 18 -4.66 15.22 -32.47
C ASN A 18 -5.63 15.97 -31.54
N VAL A 19 -5.12 16.48 -30.42
CA VAL A 19 -5.76 17.54 -29.64
C VAL A 19 -5.84 18.75 -30.54
N ARG A 20 -7.01 18.96 -31.17
CA ARG A 20 -7.23 20.01 -32.15
C ARG A 20 -6.98 21.37 -31.48
N PRO A 21 -5.99 22.17 -31.91
CA PRO A 21 -5.81 23.50 -31.36
C PRO A 21 -7.03 24.35 -31.72
N GLY A 22 -7.63 25.02 -30.72
CA GLY A 22 -8.58 26.10 -30.98
C GLY A 22 -7.93 27.14 -31.90
N ALA A 23 -8.67 27.62 -32.90
CA ALA A 23 -8.10 28.31 -34.06
C ALA A 23 -7.21 29.52 -33.68
N LEU A 24 -5.90 29.37 -33.87
CA LEU A 24 -4.96 30.49 -33.78
C LEU A 24 -4.76 31.10 -35.17
N VAL A 25 -5.03 32.40 -35.29
CA VAL A 25 -5.02 33.10 -36.59
C VAL A 25 -3.60 33.16 -37.16
N CYS A 26 -3.45 32.81 -38.44
CA CYS A 26 -2.17 32.84 -39.15
C CYS A 26 -1.75 34.30 -39.43
N LEU A 27 -0.59 34.70 -38.90
CA LEU A 27 0.15 35.88 -39.34
C LEU A 27 1.35 35.45 -40.18
N LYS A 28 1.34 35.80 -41.47
CA LYS A 28 2.49 35.62 -42.38
C LYS A 28 3.48 36.77 -42.19
N ALA A 29 4.77 36.44 -42.15
CA ALA A 29 5.87 37.34 -42.50
C ALA A 29 6.84 36.58 -43.41
N THR A 30 7.47 37.28 -44.35
CA THR A 30 8.17 36.67 -45.50
C THR A 30 9.65 36.43 -45.28
N ALA A 31 10.20 35.41 -45.96
CA ALA A 31 11.62 35.10 -45.97
C ALA A 31 12.44 36.06 -46.84
N VAL A 32 13.74 36.16 -46.55
CA VAL A 32 14.80 36.63 -47.47
C VAL A 32 16.02 35.73 -47.27
N GLU A 33 16.59 35.21 -48.36
CA GLU A 33 17.83 34.42 -48.35
C GLU A 33 19.08 35.31 -48.39
N SER A 34 20.23 34.79 -47.95
CA SER A 34 21.53 35.01 -48.62
C SER A 34 22.61 34.04 -48.14
N GLN A 35 23.71 33.97 -48.90
CA GLN A 35 24.63 32.83 -48.89
C GLN A 35 25.96 33.06 -48.13
N ARG A 36 26.69 31.95 -47.96
CA ARG A 36 28.09 31.76 -47.53
C ARG A 36 29.05 32.93 -47.81
N PHE A 37 30.04 33.13 -46.92
CA PHE A 37 31.45 33.21 -47.35
C PHE A 37 32.41 32.79 -46.21
N LEU A 38 33.68 32.53 -46.56
CA LEU A 38 34.80 32.18 -45.66
C LEU A 38 35.83 33.31 -45.62
N LEU A 39 36.54 33.52 -44.49
CA LEU A 39 38.02 33.49 -44.36
C LEU A 39 38.55 34.07 -43.02
N ASN A 40 39.84 33.86 -42.75
CA ASN A 40 40.58 34.26 -41.53
C ASN A 40 41.40 35.55 -41.73
N LEU A 41 41.72 36.25 -40.63
CA LEU A 41 43.04 36.80 -40.16
C LEU A 41 42.75 37.87 -39.05
N SER A 42 43.35 37.85 -37.85
CA SER A 42 44.68 38.37 -37.43
C SER A 42 44.89 39.87 -37.70
N ALA A 43 45.46 40.72 -36.82
CA ALA A 43 46.08 40.55 -35.49
C ALA A 43 45.91 41.85 -34.65
N SER A 44 46.29 41.93 -33.37
CA SER A 44 47.65 42.35 -32.91
C SER A 44 47.61 42.77 -31.41
N PHE A 45 48.67 43.30 -30.78
CA PHE A 45 49.99 42.72 -30.41
C PHE A 45 50.77 43.70 -29.48
N SER A 46 51.04 43.36 -28.20
CA SER A 46 52.10 43.93 -27.31
C SER A 46 52.03 43.20 -25.94
N SER A 47 53.06 42.59 -25.32
CA SER A 47 54.43 43.02 -24.90
C SER A 47 54.41 43.97 -23.68
N THR A 48 55.25 43.87 -22.63
CA THR A 48 56.60 43.29 -22.41
C THR A 48 56.79 43.01 -20.89
N ILE A 49 57.07 41.78 -20.40
CA ILE A 49 58.39 41.18 -20.01
C ILE A 49 59.12 41.91 -18.84
N ASN A 50 59.37 41.29 -17.67
CA ASN A 50 60.56 40.47 -17.27
C ASN A 50 60.26 39.75 -15.92
N ASN A 51 60.52 38.47 -15.63
CA ASN A 51 61.72 37.59 -15.66
C ASN A 51 62.50 37.44 -14.33
N LYS A 52 62.42 36.23 -13.73
CA LYS A 52 63.53 35.30 -13.35
C LYS A 52 62.90 34.02 -12.76
N LYS A 53 63.22 32.79 -13.25
CA LYS A 53 64.42 31.94 -12.98
C LYS A 53 64.51 31.49 -11.52
N ASP A 54 64.84 30.24 -11.16
CA ASP A 54 65.30 29.03 -11.88
C ASP A 54 65.20 27.81 -10.90
N ILE A 55 65.20 26.49 -11.21
CA ILE A 55 65.18 25.66 -12.43
C ILE A 55 64.95 24.15 -12.04
N LYS A 56 64.51 23.26 -12.97
CA LYS A 56 64.53 21.75 -12.92
C LYS A 56 63.57 21.05 -11.91
N LYS A 57 63.13 19.77 -12.09
CA LYS A 57 62.88 18.89 -13.27
C LYS A 57 62.04 17.64 -12.82
N ARG A 58 61.31 17.00 -13.75
CA ARG A 58 60.90 15.55 -13.89
C ARG A 58 61.01 14.66 -12.62
N GLY A 59 59.94 14.00 -12.14
CA GLY A 59 59.34 12.76 -12.69
C GLY A 59 59.72 11.54 -11.82
N SER A 60 59.04 10.38 -11.76
CA SER A 60 57.86 9.84 -12.48
C SER A 60 57.32 8.53 -11.84
N MET A 61 56.00 8.25 -11.95
CA MET A 61 55.32 6.93 -11.82
C MET A 61 55.36 6.15 -10.47
N GLY A 62 54.24 5.52 -10.03
CA GLY A 62 54.26 4.66 -8.80
C GLY A 62 52.95 4.13 -8.14
N ILE A 63 51.99 3.57 -8.89
CA ILE A 63 51.01 2.49 -8.52
C ILE A 63 50.48 2.33 -7.05
N SER A 64 49.15 2.48 -6.86
CA SER A 64 48.27 1.91 -5.78
C SER A 64 48.49 2.40 -4.32
N SER A 65 47.57 2.29 -3.34
CA SER A 65 46.35 1.47 -3.14
C SER A 65 45.34 2.13 -2.14
N ASN A 66 44.29 1.43 -1.69
CA ASN A 66 43.18 2.00 -0.88
C ASN A 66 43.39 1.94 0.65
N THR A 67 43.30 3.06 1.38
CA THR A 67 42.97 3.05 2.83
C THR A 67 42.37 4.37 3.38
N GLU A 68 41.04 4.51 3.35
CA GLU A 68 40.30 5.51 4.15
C GLU A 68 39.03 4.90 4.77
N LYS A 69 39.20 4.00 5.75
CA LYS A 69 38.08 3.40 6.52
C LYS A 69 38.36 3.15 8.02
N SER A 70 39.52 3.54 8.53
CA SER A 70 39.94 3.32 9.93
C SER A 70 39.35 4.34 10.90
N ALA A 71 39.60 5.63 10.67
CA ALA A 71 39.42 6.71 11.65
C ALA A 71 38.01 6.85 12.26
N VAL A 72 36.94 6.47 11.55
CA VAL A 72 35.55 6.65 12.03
C VAL A 72 35.12 5.55 13.02
N LYS A 73 35.71 4.35 12.94
CA LYS A 73 35.35 3.24 13.85
C LYS A 73 35.86 3.46 15.27
N GLU A 74 37.05 4.02 15.41
CA GLU A 74 37.77 4.09 16.69
C GLU A 74 37.07 5.01 17.72
N ASN A 75 36.60 6.19 17.28
CA ASN A 75 35.79 7.08 18.13
C ASN A 75 34.43 6.48 18.51
N THR A 76 33.84 5.62 17.68
CA THR A 76 32.56 4.96 18.01
C THR A 76 32.74 3.92 19.11
N ALA A 77 33.80 3.12 19.04
CA ALA A 77 34.12 2.10 20.05
C ALA A 77 34.47 2.72 21.42
N ARG A 78 35.22 3.84 21.43
CA ARG A 78 35.60 4.53 22.68
C ARG A 78 34.39 4.99 23.50
N ASN A 79 33.36 5.54 22.86
CA ASN A 79 32.15 5.99 23.55
C ASN A 79 31.28 4.83 24.06
N GLN A 80 31.28 3.67 23.39
CA GLN A 80 30.47 2.51 23.80
C GLN A 80 30.92 1.90 25.14
N VAL A 81 32.22 1.93 25.45
CA VAL A 81 32.76 1.42 26.72
C VAL A 81 32.39 2.32 27.90
N VAL A 82 32.44 3.65 27.71
CA VAL A 82 32.18 4.63 28.79
C VAL A 82 30.74 4.57 29.27
N GLU A 83 29.76 4.44 28.37
CA GLU A 83 28.34 4.44 28.72
C GLU A 83 27.98 3.23 29.61
N ILE A 84 28.51 2.04 29.30
CA ILE A 84 28.30 0.80 30.07
C ILE A 84 28.91 0.92 31.47
N GLN A 85 30.11 1.50 31.60
CA GLN A 85 30.78 1.66 32.89
C GLN A 85 29.92 2.49 33.87
N THR A 86 29.34 3.62 33.42
CA THR A 86 28.49 4.49 34.27
C THR A 86 27.12 3.91 34.66
N ILE A 87 26.79 2.70 34.20
CA ILE A 87 25.60 1.94 34.58
C ILE A 87 25.95 0.85 35.62
N ARG A 88 27.23 0.44 35.71
CA ARG A 88 27.75 -0.53 36.69
C ARG A 88 27.65 -0.01 38.12
N ASP A 89 27.83 1.31 38.29
CA ASP A 89 27.99 1.95 39.60
C ASP A 89 26.67 2.37 40.29
N ASP A 90 25.53 2.37 39.58
CA ASP A 90 24.20 2.69 40.16
C ASP A 90 23.09 1.73 39.67
N PRO A 91 22.68 0.74 40.49
CA PRO A 91 21.61 -0.20 40.15
C PRO A 91 20.18 0.40 40.26
N ALA A 92 20.00 1.59 40.82
CA ALA A 92 18.71 2.28 40.84
C ALA A 92 18.41 2.93 39.47
N ARG A 93 19.42 3.56 38.85
CA ARG A 93 19.37 4.16 37.49
C ARG A 93 18.87 3.16 36.44
N LEU A 94 19.29 1.90 36.56
CA LEU A 94 18.89 0.80 35.67
C LEU A 94 17.38 0.49 35.72
N LYS A 95 16.72 0.73 36.87
CA LYS A 95 15.24 0.65 36.98
C LYS A 95 14.54 1.91 36.47
N ALA A 96 15.17 3.07 36.54
CA ALA A 96 14.60 4.34 36.06
C ALA A 96 14.47 4.38 34.52
N MET A 97 15.50 3.91 33.80
CA MET A 97 15.55 3.93 32.32
C MET A 97 14.29 3.45 31.60
N THR A 98 13.97 4.07 30.47
CA THR A 98 12.90 3.63 29.57
C THR A 98 13.28 2.36 28.81
N VAL A 99 12.26 1.68 28.25
CA VAL A 99 12.46 0.52 27.36
C VAL A 99 13.31 0.87 26.12
N ARG A 100 13.31 2.13 25.67
CA ARG A 100 14.09 2.57 24.51
C ARG A 100 15.59 2.69 24.84
N GLU A 101 15.91 3.20 26.02
CA GLU A 101 17.29 3.32 26.51
C GLU A 101 17.87 1.93 26.84
N LEU A 102 17.14 1.12 27.61
CA LEU A 102 17.53 -0.26 27.95
C LEU A 102 17.83 -1.09 26.69
N ARG A 103 16.95 -1.06 25.68
CA ARG A 103 17.19 -1.76 24.41
C ARG A 103 18.34 -1.18 23.60
N THR A 104 18.79 0.04 23.87
CA THR A 104 19.93 0.67 23.19
C THR A 104 21.24 0.28 23.86
N VAL A 105 21.32 0.37 25.19
CA VAL A 105 22.45 -0.14 26.01
C VAL A 105 22.67 -1.64 25.76
N MET A 106 21.60 -2.45 25.75
CA MET A 106 21.73 -3.88 25.43
C MET A 106 22.26 -4.12 24.01
N ARG A 107 21.95 -3.26 23.02
CA ARG A 107 22.47 -3.40 21.66
C ARG A 107 23.93 -2.97 21.52
N SER A 108 24.39 -1.94 22.23
CA SER A 108 25.82 -1.60 22.25
C SER A 108 26.65 -2.66 22.98
N ALA A 109 26.10 -3.30 24.01
CA ALA A 109 26.69 -4.45 24.69
C ALA A 109 26.51 -5.82 23.96
N GLY A 110 25.87 -5.85 22.78
CA GLY A 110 25.64 -7.08 22.00
C GLY A 110 24.59 -8.07 22.56
N ILE A 111 23.86 -7.69 23.61
CA ILE A 111 22.91 -8.51 24.35
C ILE A 111 21.55 -8.59 23.61
N PRO A 112 20.89 -9.77 23.55
CA PRO A 112 19.54 -9.92 22.97
C PRO A 112 18.45 -9.07 23.64
N ALA A 113 18.17 -7.89 23.09
CA ALA A 113 17.23 -6.90 23.62
C ALA A 113 15.73 -7.23 23.41
N LYS A 114 15.28 -8.42 23.83
CA LYS A 114 13.89 -8.92 23.72
C LYS A 114 13.16 -8.88 25.07
N GLY A 115 11.82 -8.92 25.04
CA GLY A 115 10.96 -8.92 26.23
C GLY A 115 10.41 -7.54 26.65
N CYS A 116 9.70 -7.52 27.78
CA CYS A 116 9.15 -6.34 28.45
C CYS A 116 10.24 -5.58 29.26
N LYS A 117 9.88 -4.48 29.94
CA LYS A 117 10.86 -3.70 30.73
C LYS A 117 11.59 -4.56 31.77
N ASN A 118 10.87 -5.44 32.47
CA ASN A 118 11.44 -6.26 33.54
C ASN A 118 12.42 -7.31 32.98
N ASP A 119 12.09 -7.94 31.86
CA ASP A 119 12.95 -8.92 31.18
C ASP A 119 14.28 -8.28 30.78
N LEU A 120 14.21 -7.10 30.14
CA LEU A 120 15.38 -6.32 29.71
C LEU A 120 16.26 -5.90 30.90
N VAL A 121 15.65 -5.41 31.99
CA VAL A 121 16.35 -5.07 33.25
C VAL A 121 17.02 -6.30 33.86
N SER A 122 16.35 -7.46 33.88
CA SER A 122 16.94 -8.69 34.43
C SER A 122 18.07 -9.25 33.56
N THR A 123 17.92 -9.26 32.24
CA THR A 123 18.96 -9.74 31.32
C THR A 123 20.19 -8.83 31.36
N LEU A 124 20.01 -7.50 31.37
CA LEU A 124 21.12 -6.55 31.48
C LEU A 124 21.81 -6.63 32.86
N LYS A 125 21.05 -6.80 33.95
CA LYS A 125 21.64 -6.99 35.28
C LYS A 125 22.48 -8.28 35.35
N ASN A 126 21.95 -9.39 34.84
CA ASN A 126 22.67 -10.67 34.84
C ASN A 126 23.95 -10.61 33.97
N PHE A 127 23.94 -9.87 32.87
CA PHE A 127 25.15 -9.63 32.09
C PHE A 127 26.21 -8.85 32.90
N LEU A 128 25.80 -7.76 33.55
CA LEU A 128 26.70 -6.92 34.37
C LEU A 128 27.24 -7.65 35.61
N THR A 129 26.54 -8.65 36.16
CA THR A 129 27.10 -9.51 37.22
C THR A 129 28.07 -10.54 36.70
N ASN A 130 27.84 -11.09 35.51
CA ASN A 130 28.73 -12.12 34.94
C ASN A 130 30.06 -11.55 34.42
N GLU A 131 30.12 -10.24 34.13
CA GLU A 131 31.35 -9.49 33.82
C GLU A 131 32.24 -9.18 35.06
N ASN A 132 31.88 -9.67 36.25
CA ASN A 132 32.79 -9.67 37.42
C ASN A 132 33.63 -10.96 37.52
N ASP A 133 33.17 -12.09 36.99
CA ASP A 133 33.83 -13.40 37.16
C ASP A 133 34.81 -13.69 36.01
N GLY A 134 35.92 -12.95 36.00
CA GLY A 134 37.06 -13.23 35.16
C GLY A 134 37.85 -14.44 35.68
N GLN A 135 37.81 -15.56 34.95
CA GLN A 135 38.43 -16.87 35.27
C GLN A 135 37.79 -17.57 36.50
N SER A 136 37.72 -18.91 36.60
CA SER A 136 38.40 -20.00 35.87
C SER A 136 37.56 -21.30 35.81
N SER A 137 37.82 -22.15 34.80
CA SER A 137 37.76 -23.63 34.83
C SER A 137 36.49 -24.42 35.31
N VAL A 138 36.06 -25.35 34.43
CA VAL A 138 35.65 -26.75 34.74
C VAL A 138 34.22 -27.05 35.28
N VAL A 139 33.37 -27.57 34.38
CA VAL A 139 32.52 -28.79 34.46
C VAL A 139 31.30 -28.90 35.44
N ARG A 140 30.13 -29.23 34.83
CA ARG A 140 28.90 -29.93 35.31
C ARG A 140 27.81 -29.26 36.19
N GLU A 141 26.63 -29.18 35.56
CA GLU A 141 25.31 -29.79 35.93
C GLU A 141 24.48 -29.40 37.19
N GLU A 142 23.17 -29.27 36.89
CA GLU A 142 21.93 -29.44 37.71
C GLU A 142 21.28 -28.36 38.62
N HIS A 143 19.95 -28.34 38.46
CA HIS A 143 18.78 -27.92 39.26
C HIS A 143 18.87 -27.15 40.61
N GLY A 144 17.85 -26.31 40.91
CA GLY A 144 17.54 -25.93 42.31
C GLY A 144 16.59 -24.74 42.59
N THR A 145 15.29 -24.95 42.51
CA THR A 145 14.15 -24.03 42.79
C THR A 145 14.12 -23.29 44.16
N SER A 146 13.48 -22.09 44.19
CA SER A 146 12.77 -21.45 45.36
C SER A 146 13.64 -20.79 46.46
N MET A 147 13.15 -19.95 47.42
CA MET A 147 11.86 -19.26 47.68
C MET A 147 12.05 -18.07 48.68
N ILE A 148 10.97 -17.36 49.06
CA ILE A 148 10.76 -16.61 50.35
C ILE A 148 11.54 -15.28 50.57
N LYS A 149 11.14 -14.30 51.42
CA LYS A 149 9.83 -13.64 51.76
C LYS A 149 10.07 -12.51 52.79
N SER A 150 9.18 -11.49 52.85
CA SER A 150 8.95 -10.59 54.03
C SER A 150 10.06 -9.54 54.37
N VAL A 151 9.87 -8.46 55.16
CA VAL A 151 8.65 -7.89 55.83
C VAL A 151 8.76 -6.35 56.10
N CYS A 152 7.59 -5.72 56.26
CA CYS A 152 7.13 -4.56 57.07
C CYS A 152 8.04 -3.88 58.16
N SER A 153 7.74 -2.71 58.77
CA SER A 153 6.69 -1.64 58.64
C SER A 153 6.95 -0.47 59.63
N GLU A 154 6.12 0.59 59.60
CA GLU A 154 6.00 1.63 60.67
C GLU A 154 4.52 2.10 60.87
N THR A 155 4.29 3.08 61.75
CA THR A 155 3.04 3.41 62.48
C THR A 155 2.73 4.94 62.48
N VAL A 156 1.73 5.56 63.16
CA VAL A 156 0.67 5.15 64.12
C VAL A 156 -0.68 5.89 63.83
N SER A 157 -1.55 6.20 64.81
CA SER A 157 -2.94 6.70 64.57
C SER A 157 -3.67 7.36 65.78
N SER A 158 -4.98 7.68 65.57
CA SER A 158 -6.14 7.78 66.51
C SER A 158 -6.37 9.13 67.25
N LYS A 159 -7.58 9.59 67.66
CA LYS A 159 -9.00 9.10 67.76
C LYS A 159 -9.97 10.17 67.12
N GLN A 160 -11.33 10.18 67.01
CA GLN A 160 -12.55 9.55 67.61
C GLN A 160 -12.98 10.01 69.04
N LYS A 161 -14.28 10.15 69.45
CA LYS A 161 -15.63 10.17 68.79
C LYS A 161 -16.75 10.45 69.86
N ARG A 162 -17.83 11.23 69.58
CA ARG A 162 -19.15 11.13 70.30
C ARG A 162 -20.36 11.85 69.62
N ASN A 163 -21.39 11.05 69.26
CA ASN A 163 -22.90 11.16 69.37
C ASN A 163 -23.64 12.49 68.97
N ASN A 164 -24.97 12.64 68.75
CA ASN A 164 -26.26 11.86 68.75
C ASN A 164 -27.36 12.70 67.96
N SER A 165 -28.66 12.40 67.72
CA SER A 165 -29.53 11.19 67.56
C SER A 165 -31.02 11.59 67.30
N TYR A 166 -31.83 10.72 66.64
CA TYR A 166 -33.33 10.65 66.60
C TYR A 166 -34.16 11.73 65.85
N ASP A 167 -35.38 11.48 65.31
CA ASP A 167 -35.97 10.31 64.58
C ASP A 167 -37.35 10.64 63.88
N GLU A 168 -37.95 9.66 63.19
CA GLU A 168 -39.38 9.45 62.78
C GLU A 168 -40.16 10.32 61.72
N ASP A 169 -40.36 9.73 60.53
CA ASP A 169 -41.62 9.17 59.94
C ASP A 169 -42.83 9.94 59.26
N GLN A 170 -43.36 9.28 58.20
CA GLN A 170 -44.72 9.22 57.56
C GLN A 170 -45.61 10.41 57.02
N LYS A 171 -45.79 10.40 55.66
CA LYS A 171 -47.05 10.34 54.82
C LYS A 171 -48.11 11.48 54.65
N GLN A 172 -48.77 11.39 53.46
CA GLN A 172 -50.01 12.03 52.92
C GLN A 172 -49.89 13.51 52.45
N ASN A 173 -50.42 13.99 51.29
CA ASN A 173 -51.69 13.84 50.51
C ASN A 173 -52.80 14.79 51.06
N VAL A 174 -53.60 15.59 50.32
CA VAL A 174 -54.13 15.55 48.92
C VAL A 174 -54.53 16.97 48.40
N ASN A 175 -54.90 17.10 47.11
CA ASN A 175 -55.93 18.03 46.54
C ASN A 175 -55.61 19.55 46.34
N ALA A 176 -56.20 20.28 45.37
CA ALA A 176 -57.03 19.90 44.19
C ALA A 176 -57.27 21.06 43.16
N VAL A 177 -57.74 20.69 41.96
CA VAL A 177 -58.60 21.44 40.99
C VAL A 177 -57.99 22.67 40.27
N SER A 178 -57.89 22.83 38.93
CA SER A 178 -58.55 22.32 37.67
C SER A 178 -59.54 23.33 37.02
N GLU A 179 -60.23 23.14 35.88
CA GLU A 179 -60.58 21.97 35.02
C GLU A 179 -60.46 22.28 33.49
N ILE A 180 -61.26 21.68 32.58
CA ILE A 180 -60.89 21.43 31.16
C ILE A 180 -61.98 21.82 30.14
N SER A 181 -61.58 22.36 28.97
CA SER A 181 -62.41 22.27 27.73
C SER A 181 -61.56 22.17 26.45
N GLY A 182 -61.88 21.34 25.44
CA GLY A 182 -62.84 20.21 25.33
C GLY A 182 -62.51 19.34 24.09
N ILE A 183 -62.59 17.99 24.04
CA ILE A 183 -63.69 17.02 24.32
C ILE A 183 -64.71 16.95 23.15
N LYS A 184 -64.87 15.85 22.37
CA LYS A 184 -65.35 14.45 22.64
C LYS A 184 -64.65 13.42 21.68
N ARG A 185 -64.44 12.10 21.95
CA ARG A 185 -65.27 10.94 22.43
C ARG A 185 -66.24 10.37 21.35
N ARG A 186 -66.63 9.07 21.24
CA ARG A 186 -66.59 7.81 22.07
C ARG A 186 -66.80 6.57 21.12
N GLY A 187 -66.50 5.28 21.36
CA GLY A 187 -65.74 4.52 22.39
C GLY A 187 -66.49 3.32 23.05
N LYS A 188 -66.31 2.04 22.61
CA LYS A 188 -66.92 0.83 23.26
C LYS A 188 -66.25 -0.55 22.97
N ALA A 189 -66.46 -1.52 23.88
CA ALA A 189 -66.13 -2.98 23.89
C ALA A 189 -67.00 -3.66 25.01
N PRO A 190 -66.80 -4.92 25.53
CA PRO A 190 -66.04 -6.12 25.09
C PRO A 190 -66.80 -7.51 25.30
N SER A 191 -66.08 -8.64 25.10
CA SER A 191 -66.10 -9.92 25.89
C SER A 191 -66.89 -11.19 25.47
N VAL A 192 -66.46 -12.33 26.09
CA VAL A 192 -66.88 -13.76 26.01
C VAL A 192 -66.20 -14.63 24.92
N GLY A 193 -65.83 -15.88 25.25
CA GLY A 193 -65.17 -16.84 24.34
C GLY A 193 -64.77 -18.19 24.96
N THR A 194 -64.19 -19.08 24.13
CA THR A 194 -63.54 -20.39 24.40
C THR A 194 -62.72 -20.77 23.14
N GLY A 195 -61.65 -21.58 23.13
CA GLY A 195 -60.84 -22.20 24.19
C GLY A 195 -59.80 -23.20 23.62
N VAL A 196 -58.71 -23.47 24.37
CA VAL A 196 -57.64 -24.48 24.13
C VAL A 196 -56.49 -24.12 23.15
N GLU A 197 -55.28 -24.55 23.52
CA GLU A 197 -53.95 -24.27 22.95
C GLU A 197 -53.17 -25.59 22.78
N VAL A 198 -52.32 -25.77 21.74
CA VAL A 198 -51.36 -26.87 21.68
C VAL A 198 -49.97 -26.44 21.16
N LYS A 199 -48.96 -26.47 22.04
CA LYS A 199 -47.53 -26.38 21.69
C LYS A 199 -46.99 -27.75 21.27
N LYS A 200 -46.04 -27.81 20.32
CA LYS A 200 -45.16 -29.00 20.14
C LYS A 200 -43.69 -28.64 19.86
N LYS A 201 -42.84 -28.82 20.88
CA LYS A 201 -41.46 -29.29 20.64
C LYS A 201 -41.53 -30.75 20.16
N ARG A 202 -40.54 -31.22 19.40
CA ARG A 202 -40.25 -32.67 19.34
C ARG A 202 -38.74 -32.94 19.25
N VAL A 203 -38.27 -33.78 20.17
CA VAL A 203 -36.91 -34.34 20.19
C VAL A 203 -36.93 -35.68 19.43
N MET A 204 -35.76 -36.16 19.00
CA MET A 204 -35.58 -37.44 18.30
C MET A 204 -36.31 -38.61 18.97
N THR A 205 -36.77 -39.57 18.15
CA THR A 205 -36.96 -40.96 18.58
C THR A 205 -36.73 -41.87 17.38
N LYS A 206 -35.98 -42.97 17.56
CA LYS A 206 -35.78 -43.98 16.51
C LYS A 206 -36.99 -44.92 16.48
N GLN A 207 -37.38 -45.39 15.29
CA GLN A 207 -38.13 -46.64 15.15
C GLN A 207 -37.65 -47.41 13.91
N LYS A 208 -37.97 -48.71 13.84
CA LYS A 208 -37.19 -49.72 13.10
C LYS A 208 -38.10 -50.82 12.57
N LEU A 209 -38.19 -50.93 11.24
CA LEU A 209 -38.72 -52.05 10.44
C LEU A 209 -37.92 -52.00 9.12
N SER A 210 -37.10 -52.95 8.65
CA SER A 210 -36.84 -54.39 8.89
C SER A 210 -37.57 -55.36 7.96
N VAL A 211 -36.95 -55.66 6.82
CA VAL A 211 -37.05 -56.93 6.07
C VAL A 211 -35.61 -57.41 5.80
N LYS A 212 -35.38 -58.73 5.72
CA LYS A 212 -34.06 -59.36 5.54
C LYS A 212 -33.84 -59.80 4.09
N VAL A 213 -32.57 -59.85 3.67
CA VAL A 213 -31.95 -61.07 3.07
C VAL A 213 -30.52 -61.19 3.66
N ASP A 214 -29.94 -62.37 3.60
CA ASP A 214 -28.90 -62.89 4.51
C ASP A 214 -27.44 -62.42 4.25
N ALA A 215 -26.53 -62.91 5.10
CA ALA A 215 -25.11 -62.53 5.13
C ALA A 215 -24.17 -63.73 5.03
N VAL A 216 -22.99 -63.53 4.45
CA VAL A 216 -21.82 -64.42 4.55
C VAL A 216 -20.59 -63.57 4.91
N ALA A 217 -19.65 -64.15 5.66
CA ALA A 217 -18.58 -63.42 6.37
C ALA A 217 -17.25 -63.28 5.58
N GLY A 218 -16.40 -62.31 5.94
CA GLY A 218 -15.05 -62.20 5.36
C GLY A 218 -14.17 -61.05 5.88
N LYS A 219 -13.28 -61.36 6.83
CA LYS A 219 -12.01 -60.71 7.23
C LYS A 219 -11.54 -59.41 6.53
N LYS A 220 -11.18 -58.39 7.33
CA LYS A 220 -10.04 -57.45 7.08
C LYS A 220 -8.71 -58.20 7.39
N PRO A 221 -7.53 -57.88 6.79
CA PRO A 221 -6.88 -56.55 6.93
C PRO A 221 -5.92 -56.05 5.80
N SER A 222 -5.33 -54.87 6.05
CA SER A 222 -3.97 -54.39 5.68
C SER A 222 -3.49 -54.18 4.22
N ARG A 223 -3.31 -52.87 3.88
CA ARG A 223 -2.02 -52.19 3.59
C ARG A 223 -1.14 -52.63 2.38
N ALA A 224 -1.45 -52.07 1.20
CA ALA A 224 -0.53 -51.64 0.12
C ALA A 224 -1.29 -50.54 -0.69
N SER A 225 -0.76 -49.46 -1.29
CA SER A 225 0.52 -49.05 -1.90
C SER A 225 0.74 -49.50 -3.36
N ARG A 226 0.94 -48.51 -4.24
CA ARG A 226 1.40 -48.51 -5.65
C ARG A 226 0.42 -48.86 -6.80
N GLN A 227 0.30 -47.85 -7.67
CA GLN A 227 0.44 -47.86 -9.14
C GLN A 227 -0.68 -48.40 -10.07
N SER A 228 -1.09 -47.47 -10.94
CA SER A 228 -1.41 -47.61 -12.38
C SER A 228 -2.09 -48.86 -12.92
N LEU A 229 -3.28 -48.66 -13.49
CA LEU A 229 -3.75 -49.41 -14.66
C LEU A 229 -4.17 -48.42 -15.75
N GLN A 230 -3.60 -48.59 -16.95
CA GLN A 230 -4.26 -48.15 -18.17
C GLN A 230 -5.38 -49.13 -18.48
N ILE A 231 -6.53 -48.64 -18.96
CA ILE A 231 -7.44 -49.41 -19.79
C ILE A 231 -7.73 -48.55 -21.01
N CYS A 232 -7.25 -48.98 -22.16
CA CYS A 232 -7.69 -48.46 -23.45
C CYS A 232 -9.04 -49.12 -23.77
N ASN A 233 -9.99 -48.33 -24.27
CA ASN A 233 -11.09 -48.79 -25.09
C ASN A 233 -11.37 -47.66 -26.08
N GLU A 234 -11.23 -47.96 -27.36
CA GLU A 234 -11.79 -47.17 -28.45
C GLU A 234 -13.27 -47.57 -28.57
N ASP A 235 -14.19 -46.61 -28.69
CA ASP A 235 -14.76 -46.30 -30.02
C ASP A 235 -15.54 -44.95 -30.01
N ASP A 236 -15.94 -44.54 -31.20
CA ASP A 236 -16.66 -43.36 -31.70
C ASP A 236 -17.50 -42.46 -30.74
N GLY A 237 -17.56 -41.17 -31.06
CA GLY A 237 -18.39 -40.16 -30.38
C GLY A 237 -17.82 -38.74 -30.41
N THR A 238 -17.74 -38.11 -31.58
CA THR A 238 -17.15 -36.75 -31.74
C THR A 238 -17.91 -35.65 -30.99
N ILE A 239 -17.29 -35.10 -29.94
CA ILE A 239 -17.57 -33.76 -29.41
C ILE A 239 -16.22 -33.08 -29.16
N ASP A 240 -16.00 -31.92 -29.77
CA ASP A 240 -14.74 -31.17 -29.66
C ASP A 240 -14.47 -30.69 -28.23
N LYS A 241 -13.73 -31.49 -27.47
CA LYS A 241 -13.00 -31.02 -26.29
C LYS A 241 -11.86 -30.15 -26.78
N VAL A 242 -12.07 -28.83 -26.74
CA VAL A 242 -10.99 -27.85 -26.79
C VAL A 242 -10.03 -28.18 -25.64
N ASP A 243 -8.90 -28.78 -25.97
CA ASP A 243 -7.85 -29.09 -24.99
C ASP A 243 -7.20 -27.77 -24.55
N VAL A 244 -7.68 -27.24 -23.41
CA VAL A 244 -7.11 -26.04 -22.80
C VAL A 244 -5.78 -26.42 -22.14
N SER A 245 -4.76 -26.62 -22.98
CA SER A 245 -3.38 -26.64 -22.56
C SER A 245 -3.12 -25.42 -21.70
N ILE A 246 -2.75 -25.63 -20.43
CA ILE A 246 -2.61 -24.54 -19.45
C ILE A 246 -1.43 -23.67 -19.89
N ASN A 247 -1.72 -22.56 -20.56
CA ASN A 247 -0.72 -21.70 -21.15
C ASN A 247 0.00 -20.92 -20.04
N SER A 248 1.12 -21.47 -19.55
CA SER A 248 1.79 -21.03 -18.33
C SER A 248 2.37 -19.61 -18.37
N SER A 249 2.30 -18.95 -19.53
CA SER A 249 2.64 -17.55 -19.74
C SER A 249 1.63 -16.56 -19.14
N GLU A 250 0.36 -16.94 -18.96
CA GLU A 250 -0.72 -16.00 -18.60
C GLU A 250 -1.51 -16.41 -17.34
N PRO A 251 -0.86 -16.59 -16.16
CA PRO A 251 -1.50 -17.14 -14.96
C PRO A 251 -2.70 -16.33 -14.43
N TRP A 252 -2.84 -15.06 -14.80
CA TRP A 252 -4.01 -14.23 -14.49
C TRP A 252 -5.31 -14.73 -15.12
N THR A 253 -5.25 -15.46 -16.25
CA THR A 253 -6.43 -16.05 -16.90
C THR A 253 -6.93 -17.32 -16.22
N VAL A 254 -6.33 -17.74 -15.09
CA VAL A 254 -6.72 -18.91 -14.30
C VAL A 254 -7.34 -18.45 -12.98
N LEU A 255 -8.51 -19.01 -12.64
CA LEU A 255 -9.21 -18.70 -11.39
C LEU A 255 -8.55 -19.43 -10.21
N THR A 256 -7.68 -18.71 -9.48
CA THR A 256 -6.89 -19.24 -8.36
C THR A 256 -7.48 -18.94 -6.99
N HIS A 257 -8.49 -18.06 -6.90
CA HIS A 257 -9.09 -17.60 -5.63
C HIS A 257 -9.49 -18.78 -4.71
N LYS A 258 -9.17 -18.71 -3.42
CA LYS A 258 -9.35 -19.85 -2.48
C LYS A 258 -10.80 -20.21 -2.14
N LYS A 259 -11.76 -19.30 -2.35
CA LYS A 259 -13.19 -19.50 -2.05
C LYS A 259 -14.07 -18.80 -3.10
N PRO A 260 -13.99 -19.17 -4.39
CA PRO A 260 -14.71 -18.46 -5.44
C PRO A 260 -16.22 -18.65 -5.24
N GLN A 261 -16.99 -17.59 -5.49
CA GLN A 261 -18.45 -17.69 -5.50
C GLN A 261 -18.93 -18.07 -6.91
N GLN A 262 -20.20 -18.46 -7.03
CA GLN A 262 -20.79 -18.82 -8.32
C GLN A 262 -20.78 -17.61 -9.27
N GLY A 263 -20.44 -17.85 -10.53
CA GLY A 263 -20.32 -16.79 -11.55
C GLY A 263 -19.02 -16.00 -11.52
N TRP A 264 -18.10 -16.25 -10.58
CA TRP A 264 -16.79 -15.61 -10.59
C TRP A 264 -15.89 -16.19 -11.69
N ILE A 265 -15.27 -15.31 -12.48
CA ILE A 265 -14.37 -15.66 -13.58
C ILE A 265 -13.03 -14.91 -13.47
N PRO A 266 -11.91 -15.46 -13.98
CA PRO A 266 -10.61 -14.79 -13.94
C PRO A 266 -10.50 -13.69 -15.01
N TYR A 267 -9.80 -12.61 -14.69
CA TYR A 267 -9.62 -11.49 -15.63
C TYR A 267 -8.72 -11.86 -16.82
N ASN A 268 -9.19 -11.56 -18.04
CA ASN A 268 -8.42 -11.75 -19.26
C ASN A 268 -8.38 -10.45 -20.10
N PRO A 269 -7.24 -9.73 -20.15
CA PRO A 269 -7.13 -8.46 -20.88
C PRO A 269 -7.23 -8.62 -22.42
N ARG A 270 -7.16 -9.85 -22.95
CA ARG A 270 -7.31 -10.13 -24.39
C ARG A 270 -8.76 -10.22 -24.84
N THR A 271 -9.69 -10.53 -23.92
CA THR A 271 -11.10 -10.81 -24.25
C THR A 271 -12.11 -9.97 -23.47
N MET A 272 -11.70 -9.32 -22.38
CA MET A 272 -12.57 -8.50 -21.53
C MET A 272 -12.48 -6.99 -21.81
N ARG A 273 -11.65 -6.57 -22.76
CA ARG A 273 -11.56 -5.16 -23.18
C ARG A 273 -12.52 -4.89 -24.35
N PRO A 274 -13.21 -3.73 -24.38
CA PRO A 274 -14.00 -3.30 -25.53
C PRO A 274 -13.10 -3.05 -26.76
N PRO A 275 -13.66 -3.00 -27.97
CA PRO A 275 -12.92 -2.52 -29.14
C PRO A 275 -12.42 -1.08 -28.92
N PRO A 276 -11.36 -0.66 -29.63
CA PRO A 276 -10.91 0.73 -29.65
C PRO A 276 -12.04 1.70 -30.02
N LEU A 277 -11.95 2.92 -29.51
CA LEU A 277 -12.81 4.01 -29.95
C LEU A 277 -12.48 4.42 -31.39
N THR A 278 -13.49 4.95 -32.08
CA THR A 278 -13.35 5.51 -33.43
C THR A 278 -12.58 6.82 -33.40
N ASP A 279 -11.87 7.14 -34.48
CA ASP A 279 -10.95 8.30 -34.57
C ASP A 279 -11.63 9.67 -34.47
N ASP A 280 -12.97 9.73 -34.55
CA ASP A 280 -13.79 10.92 -34.34
C ASP A 280 -14.22 11.12 -32.88
N THR A 281 -14.11 10.10 -32.02
CA THR A 281 -14.43 10.21 -30.60
C THR A 281 -13.30 10.92 -29.85
N GLU A 282 -13.60 12.04 -29.18
CA GLU A 282 -12.65 12.67 -28.25
C GLU A 282 -12.57 11.89 -26.93
N PHE A 283 -11.37 11.44 -26.55
CA PHE A 283 -11.13 10.71 -25.31
C PHE A 283 -9.74 11.00 -24.74
N VAL A 284 -9.58 10.74 -23.44
CA VAL A 284 -8.29 10.69 -22.75
C VAL A 284 -8.00 9.27 -22.27
N LYS A 285 -6.77 8.81 -22.43
CA LYS A 285 -6.28 7.53 -21.91
C LYS A 285 -5.27 7.76 -20.79
N ILE A 286 -5.63 7.33 -19.58
CA ILE A 286 -4.85 7.50 -18.35
C ILE A 286 -4.31 6.12 -17.94
N LEU A 287 -3.03 6.03 -17.60
CA LEU A 287 -2.41 4.83 -17.03
C LEU A 287 -1.93 5.14 -15.60
N SER A 288 -2.05 4.21 -14.65
CA SER A 288 -1.51 4.36 -13.29
C SER A 288 -0.74 3.12 -12.85
N TRP A 289 0.35 3.29 -12.09
CA TRP A 289 1.22 2.19 -11.64
C TRP A 289 2.03 2.52 -10.38
N ASN A 290 1.91 1.72 -9.32
CA ASN A 290 2.91 1.65 -8.26
C ASN A 290 4.19 0.96 -8.79
N VAL A 291 5.27 1.73 -8.95
CA VAL A 291 6.53 1.25 -9.54
C VAL A 291 7.53 0.70 -8.52
N ASN A 292 7.18 0.67 -7.23
CA ASN A 292 8.02 0.16 -6.12
C ASN A 292 9.46 0.74 -6.10
N GLY A 293 9.65 1.95 -6.64
CA GLY A 293 10.93 2.64 -6.78
C GLY A 293 11.38 2.77 -8.24
N LEU A 294 11.11 3.94 -8.84
CA LEU A 294 11.34 4.19 -10.27
C LEU A 294 12.80 3.96 -10.72
N ARG A 295 13.78 4.21 -9.85
CA ARG A 295 15.21 3.96 -10.09
C ARG A 295 15.60 2.47 -10.13
N ALA A 296 14.74 1.57 -9.68
CA ALA A 296 14.92 0.12 -9.85
C ALA A 296 14.29 -0.31 -11.19
N LEU A 297 13.04 0.09 -11.45
CA LEU A 297 12.33 -0.16 -12.69
C LEU A 297 13.13 0.27 -13.94
N LEU A 298 13.63 1.52 -13.95
CA LEU A 298 14.43 2.07 -15.06
C LEU A 298 15.84 1.45 -15.22
N LYS A 299 16.18 0.41 -14.46
CA LYS A 299 17.43 -0.37 -14.60
C LYS A 299 17.20 -1.82 -15.04
N LEU A 300 15.95 -2.24 -15.19
CA LEU A 300 15.64 -3.57 -15.68
C LEU A 300 15.79 -3.59 -17.19
N GLU A 301 16.74 -4.37 -17.72
CA GLU A 301 17.00 -4.49 -19.16
C GLU A 301 15.77 -4.98 -19.94
N ALA A 302 14.88 -5.73 -19.28
CA ALA A 302 13.61 -6.21 -19.80
C ALA A 302 12.45 -5.18 -19.73
N PHE A 303 12.70 -3.94 -19.26
CA PHE A 303 11.70 -2.88 -19.20
C PHE A 303 12.09 -1.70 -20.10
N SER A 304 11.14 -1.23 -20.91
CA SER A 304 11.28 -0.02 -21.70
C SER A 304 10.04 0.87 -21.56
N ALA A 305 10.25 2.08 -21.03
CA ALA A 305 9.20 3.09 -20.95
C ALA A 305 8.69 3.51 -22.35
N LEU A 306 9.58 3.53 -23.35
CA LEU A 306 9.22 3.81 -24.75
C LEU A 306 8.30 2.71 -25.31
N GLN A 307 8.61 1.43 -25.08
CA GLN A 307 7.74 0.33 -25.53
C GLN A 307 6.38 0.35 -24.83
N LEU A 308 6.32 0.69 -23.54
CA LEU A 308 5.05 0.85 -22.82
C LEU A 308 4.22 2.03 -23.38
N ALA A 309 4.87 3.17 -23.64
CA ALA A 309 4.23 4.35 -24.25
C ALA A 309 3.76 4.09 -25.69
N GLN A 310 4.50 3.31 -26.48
CA GLN A 310 4.11 2.90 -27.83
C GLN A 310 2.96 1.88 -27.82
N LYS A 311 3.04 0.84 -26.98
CA LYS A 311 2.01 -0.21 -26.86
C LYS A 311 0.67 0.34 -26.39
N GLU A 312 0.68 1.14 -25.32
CA GLU A 312 -0.56 1.63 -24.72
C GLU A 312 -1.00 2.98 -25.30
N ASN A 313 -0.09 3.83 -25.77
CA ASN A 313 -0.38 5.18 -26.27
C ASN A 313 -1.32 5.95 -25.32
N PHE A 314 -0.91 6.07 -24.05
CA PHE A 314 -1.61 6.83 -23.02
C PHE A 314 -1.25 8.32 -23.10
N ASP A 315 -2.19 9.19 -22.75
CA ASP A 315 -2.01 10.63 -22.75
C ASP A 315 -1.49 11.13 -21.39
N VAL A 316 -1.79 10.39 -20.32
CA VAL A 316 -1.35 10.68 -18.94
C VAL A 316 -0.87 9.40 -18.23
N LEU A 317 0.19 9.52 -17.43
CA LEU A 317 0.78 8.46 -16.60
C LEU A 317 0.91 8.92 -15.14
N CYS A 318 0.21 8.23 -14.23
CA CYS A 318 0.29 8.39 -12.79
C CYS A 318 1.26 7.35 -12.20
N LEU A 319 2.24 7.79 -11.42
CA LEU A 319 3.22 6.89 -10.77
C LEU A 319 3.12 6.97 -9.26
N GLN A 320 3.15 5.81 -8.61
CA GLN A 320 3.17 5.67 -7.15
C GLN A 320 4.44 4.94 -6.67
N GLU A 321 4.83 5.18 -5.42
CA GLU A 321 6.13 4.79 -4.84
C GLU A 321 7.33 5.08 -5.76
N THR A 322 7.49 6.33 -6.21
CA THR A 322 8.64 6.70 -7.05
C THR A 322 9.98 6.54 -6.32
N LYS A 323 9.98 6.67 -4.98
CA LYS A 323 11.15 6.57 -4.06
C LYS A 323 12.32 7.47 -4.47
N LEU A 324 11.99 8.62 -5.07
CA LEU A 324 12.95 9.62 -5.48
C LEU A 324 13.25 10.62 -4.35
N GLN A 325 14.25 11.45 -4.60
CA GLN A 325 14.46 12.76 -3.97
C GLN A 325 14.46 13.80 -5.09
N GLU A 326 14.32 15.09 -4.81
CA GLU A 326 14.24 16.13 -5.86
C GLU A 326 15.43 16.11 -6.83
N LYS A 327 16.65 15.88 -6.32
CA LYS A 327 17.88 15.70 -7.11
C LYS A 327 17.89 14.48 -8.04
N ASP A 328 16.97 13.53 -7.84
CA ASP A 328 16.75 12.40 -8.72
C ASP A 328 15.64 12.72 -9.74
N VAL A 329 14.57 13.43 -9.34
CA VAL A 329 13.50 13.91 -10.22
C VAL A 329 14.08 14.72 -11.38
N GLU A 330 15.03 15.62 -11.10
CA GLU A 330 15.61 16.49 -12.13
C GLU A 330 16.38 15.70 -13.21
N LYS A 331 16.97 14.55 -12.84
CA LYS A 331 17.60 13.63 -13.82
C LYS A 331 16.58 12.83 -14.61
N VAL A 332 15.45 12.48 -13.99
CA VAL A 332 14.34 11.79 -14.66
C VAL A 332 13.68 12.72 -15.69
N ARG A 333 13.51 14.02 -15.39
CA ARG A 333 13.00 15.03 -16.34
C ARG A 333 13.81 15.09 -17.64
N GLN A 334 15.14 15.04 -17.51
CA GLN A 334 16.08 15.04 -18.64
C GLN A 334 16.05 13.74 -19.47
N CYS A 335 15.29 12.72 -19.04
CA CYS A 335 15.12 11.43 -19.70
C CYS A 335 13.63 11.07 -19.91
N LEU A 336 12.73 12.06 -19.90
CA LEU A 336 11.34 11.86 -20.31
C LEU A 336 11.25 11.64 -21.81
N LEU A 337 10.16 11.00 -22.25
CA LEU A 337 9.88 10.81 -23.66
C LEU A 337 9.36 12.11 -24.28
N ASP A 338 9.75 12.37 -25.53
CA ASP A 338 9.22 13.45 -26.37
C ASP A 338 7.68 13.49 -26.31
N GLY A 339 7.13 14.67 -26.01
CA GLY A 339 5.70 14.90 -25.84
C GLY A 339 5.14 14.61 -24.45
N TYR A 340 5.97 14.26 -23.45
CA TYR A 340 5.56 14.00 -22.05
C TYR A 340 6.20 14.98 -21.04
N GLU A 341 6.53 16.20 -21.47
CA GLU A 341 7.31 17.18 -20.70
C GLU A 341 6.59 17.68 -19.44
N ASN A 342 5.24 17.68 -19.45
CA ASN A 342 4.40 18.13 -18.33
C ASN A 342 4.49 17.11 -17.18
N SER A 343 5.49 17.26 -16.30
CA SER A 343 5.78 16.29 -15.24
C SER A 343 5.85 16.91 -13.84
N PHE A 344 4.98 16.40 -12.98
CA PHE A 344 4.66 16.92 -11.65
C PHE A 344 4.97 15.84 -10.63
N TRP A 345 5.77 16.18 -9.62
CA TRP A 345 6.41 15.21 -8.73
C TRP A 345 6.34 15.70 -7.28
N THR A 346 6.00 14.81 -6.36
CA THR A 346 6.19 15.03 -4.92
C THR A 346 7.01 13.89 -4.32
N CYS A 347 7.85 14.20 -3.34
CA CYS A 347 8.77 13.28 -2.68
C CYS A 347 8.55 13.30 -1.17
N SER A 348 8.76 12.18 -0.48
CA SER A 348 8.74 12.18 1.00
C SER A 348 9.91 12.97 1.56
N VAL A 349 9.60 14.03 2.31
CA VAL A 349 10.58 14.82 3.08
C VAL A 349 10.77 14.23 4.49
N SER A 350 9.74 13.61 5.07
CA SER A 350 9.81 12.94 6.37
C SER A 350 10.63 11.65 6.35
N LYS A 351 10.79 11.00 5.19
CA LYS A 351 11.62 9.80 5.03
C LYS A 351 12.20 9.68 3.62
N LEU A 352 13.52 9.87 3.52
CA LEU A 352 14.26 9.74 2.25
C LEU A 352 14.10 8.36 1.61
N GLY A 353 13.81 8.33 0.30
CA GLY A 353 13.71 7.08 -0.48
C GLY A 353 12.47 6.24 -0.18
N TYR A 354 11.41 6.86 0.36
CA TYR A 354 10.13 6.26 0.66
C TYR A 354 9.00 7.02 -0.06
N SER A 355 7.87 6.34 -0.34
CA SER A 355 6.69 6.97 -0.94
C SER A 355 7.05 7.72 -2.25
N GLY A 356 6.46 8.89 -2.47
CA GLY A 356 6.64 9.72 -3.65
C GLY A 356 5.64 9.35 -4.74
N THR A 357 4.92 10.34 -5.26
CA THR A 357 3.99 10.19 -6.39
C THR A 357 4.29 11.20 -7.49
N ALA A 358 3.86 10.87 -8.71
CA ALA A 358 4.00 11.75 -9.87
C ALA A 358 2.82 11.64 -10.83
N ILE A 359 2.68 12.67 -11.67
CA ILE A 359 1.85 12.68 -12.89
C ILE A 359 2.72 13.20 -14.03
N ILE A 360 2.73 12.48 -15.15
CA ILE A 360 3.46 12.79 -16.38
C ILE A 360 2.44 12.83 -17.51
N SER A 361 2.40 13.89 -18.32
CA SER A 361 1.28 14.14 -19.23
C SER A 361 1.70 14.76 -20.56
N ARG A 362 1.05 14.35 -21.66
CA ARG A 362 1.10 15.08 -22.94
C ARG A 362 0.20 16.30 -22.94
N ILE A 363 -0.94 16.20 -22.24
CA ILE A 363 -1.90 17.31 -22.08
C ILE A 363 -1.35 18.25 -21.01
N LYS A 364 -1.21 19.53 -21.33
CA LYS A 364 -0.83 20.56 -20.36
C LYS A 364 -2.01 20.84 -19.40
N PRO A 365 -1.85 20.68 -18.07
CA PRO A 365 -2.92 21.01 -17.13
C PRO A 365 -3.06 22.52 -16.90
N LEU A 366 -4.23 22.92 -16.41
CA LEU A 366 -4.58 24.29 -16.01
C LEU A 366 -3.96 24.68 -14.66
N SER A 367 -4.01 23.76 -13.69
CA SER A 367 -3.45 23.95 -12.34
C SER A 367 -2.89 22.64 -11.79
N VAL A 368 -2.01 22.75 -10.79
CA VAL A 368 -1.36 21.61 -10.11
C VAL A 368 -1.31 21.88 -8.62
N ARG A 369 -1.62 20.87 -7.80
CA ARG A 369 -1.61 20.92 -6.34
C ARG A 369 -0.90 19.68 -5.79
N TYR A 370 -0.23 19.83 -4.66
CA TYR A 370 0.50 18.74 -4.00
C TYR A 370 -0.05 18.56 -2.58
N GLY A 371 -0.31 17.32 -2.17
CA GLY A 371 -0.91 17.04 -0.88
C GLY A 371 -2.39 17.43 -0.75
N LEU A 372 -2.88 17.39 0.49
CA LEU A 372 -4.24 17.75 0.91
C LEU A 372 -4.34 19.18 1.45
N GLY A 373 -3.21 19.86 1.69
CA GLY A 373 -3.15 21.11 2.46
C GLY A 373 -3.10 20.88 3.97
N ILE A 374 -2.67 19.69 4.40
CA ILE A 374 -2.65 19.24 5.80
C ILE A 374 -1.24 18.77 6.13
N SER A 375 -0.52 19.55 6.95
CA SER A 375 0.91 19.36 7.26
C SER A 375 1.29 17.92 7.64
N ASP A 376 0.47 17.28 8.48
CA ASP A 376 0.73 15.93 9.00
C ASP A 376 0.57 14.83 7.92
N HIS A 377 -0.17 15.11 6.85
CA HIS A 377 -0.41 14.20 5.73
C HIS A 377 0.61 14.41 4.61
N ASP A 378 1.03 15.65 4.37
CA ASP A 378 1.71 16.04 3.13
C ASP A 378 3.23 15.77 3.15
N SER A 379 3.82 15.61 4.33
CA SER A 379 5.26 15.32 4.51
C SER A 379 5.74 13.99 3.87
N GLU A 380 4.82 13.07 3.57
CA GLU A 380 5.12 11.78 2.95
C GLU A 380 5.05 11.80 1.41
N GLY A 381 4.70 12.93 0.77
CA GLY A 381 4.70 13.05 -0.70
C GLY A 381 3.83 11.99 -1.39
N ARG A 382 2.53 12.01 -1.06
CA ARG A 382 1.56 10.94 -1.41
C ARG A 382 0.55 11.30 -2.49
N LEU A 383 0.37 12.58 -2.80
CA LEU A 383 -0.71 13.08 -3.64
C LEU A 383 -0.20 14.16 -4.59
N VAL A 384 -0.46 13.97 -5.89
CA VAL A 384 -0.39 15.01 -6.90
C VAL A 384 -1.78 15.15 -7.51
N THR A 385 -2.33 16.35 -7.50
CA THR A 385 -3.58 16.70 -8.19
C THR A 385 -3.26 17.59 -9.38
N VAL A 386 -3.72 17.24 -10.57
CA VAL A 386 -3.69 18.10 -11.75
C VAL A 386 -5.10 18.42 -12.20
N GLU A 387 -5.29 19.61 -12.75
CA GLU A 387 -6.57 20.08 -13.27
C GLU A 387 -6.54 20.13 -14.80
N PHE A 388 -7.50 19.48 -15.44
CA PHE A 388 -7.76 19.60 -16.88
C PHE A 388 -9.07 20.38 -17.10
N ASP A 389 -9.42 20.67 -18.37
CA ASP A 389 -10.63 21.44 -18.70
C ASP A 389 -11.92 20.76 -18.19
N LYS A 390 -11.97 19.42 -18.24
CA LYS A 390 -13.17 18.63 -17.95
C LYS A 390 -13.19 17.98 -16.56
N PHE A 391 -12.05 17.72 -15.93
CA PHE A 391 -11.93 16.96 -14.68
C PHE A 391 -10.66 17.30 -13.88
N TYR A 392 -10.64 16.97 -12.59
CA TYR A 392 -9.41 16.85 -11.79
C TYR A 392 -8.91 15.41 -11.79
N LEU A 393 -7.60 15.22 -11.86
CA LEU A 393 -6.94 13.91 -11.72
C LEU A 393 -6.01 13.92 -10.51
N ILE A 394 -6.21 12.96 -9.61
CA ILE A 394 -5.43 12.77 -8.39
C ILE A 394 -4.64 11.46 -8.50
N SER A 395 -3.31 11.53 -8.45
CA SER A 395 -2.42 10.38 -8.31
C SER A 395 -2.09 10.18 -6.83
N GLY A 396 -2.70 9.16 -6.23
CA GLY A 396 -2.63 8.86 -4.80
C GLY A 396 -1.85 7.59 -4.48
N TYR A 397 -0.94 7.68 -3.51
CA TYR A 397 -0.34 6.53 -2.81
C TYR A 397 -0.79 6.55 -1.36
N VAL A 398 -1.87 5.83 -1.07
CA VAL A 398 -2.55 5.85 0.23
C VAL A 398 -1.72 5.13 1.30
N PRO A 399 -1.69 5.60 2.56
CA PRO A 399 -0.95 4.93 3.64
C PRO A 399 -1.38 3.47 3.86
N ASN A 400 -0.45 2.55 3.64
CA ASN A 400 -0.57 1.19 4.15
C ASN A 400 -0.61 1.19 5.70
N SER A 401 -1.57 0.47 6.30
CA SER A 401 -1.72 0.37 7.77
C SER A 401 -0.51 -0.27 8.47
N GLY A 402 0.36 -0.93 7.73
CA GLY A 402 1.66 -1.40 8.15
C GLY A 402 1.64 -2.72 8.92
N GLU A 403 2.82 -3.33 9.04
CA GLU A 403 3.05 -4.49 9.90
C GLU A 403 2.65 -4.17 11.35
N GLY A 404 1.84 -5.07 11.93
CA GLY A 404 1.21 -4.88 13.24
C GLY A 404 0.02 -3.91 13.25
N LEU A 405 -0.49 -3.50 12.08
CA LEU A 405 -1.60 -2.54 11.90
C LEU A 405 -1.35 -1.17 12.57
N ARG A 406 -0.08 -0.82 12.78
CA ARG A 406 0.38 0.35 13.54
C ARG A 406 -0.04 1.72 13.01
N ARG A 407 -0.52 1.82 11.76
CA ARG A 407 -1.10 3.03 11.14
C ARG A 407 -2.59 2.91 10.86
N LEU A 408 -3.25 1.81 11.23
CA LEU A 408 -4.66 1.56 10.91
C LEU A 408 -5.58 2.69 11.39
N THR A 409 -5.44 3.12 12.64
CA THR A 409 -6.22 4.24 13.18
C THR A 409 -6.02 5.51 12.36
N TYR A 410 -4.77 5.91 12.11
CA TYR A 410 -4.43 7.07 11.26
C TYR A 410 -5.03 6.95 9.85
N ARG A 411 -4.99 5.75 9.25
CA ARG A 411 -5.55 5.47 7.93
C ARG A 411 -7.06 5.73 7.91
N VAL A 412 -7.83 5.10 8.80
CA VAL A 412 -9.30 5.08 8.72
C VAL A 412 -10.00 6.25 9.42
N THR A 413 -9.36 6.91 10.39
CA THR A 413 -9.95 8.05 11.13
C THR A 413 -9.41 9.42 10.73
N GLN A 414 -8.29 9.49 9.99
CA GLN A 414 -7.70 10.76 9.55
C GLN A 414 -7.47 10.81 8.04
N TRP A 415 -6.72 9.87 7.47
CA TRP A 415 -6.33 9.93 6.06
C TRP A 415 -7.52 9.77 5.11
N ASP A 416 -8.26 8.67 5.19
CA ASP A 416 -9.36 8.39 4.24
C ASP A 416 -10.46 9.48 4.30
N PRO A 417 -10.91 9.96 5.48
CA PRO A 417 -11.82 11.12 5.55
C PRO A 417 -11.23 12.40 4.98
N SER A 418 -9.93 12.68 5.18
CA SER A 418 -9.29 13.89 4.64
C SER A 418 -9.19 13.86 3.12
N LEU A 419 -8.85 12.71 2.53
CA LEU A 419 -8.81 12.52 1.08
C LEU A 419 -10.22 12.60 0.47
N SER A 420 -11.22 11.98 1.11
CA SER A 420 -12.62 12.07 0.70
C SER A 420 -13.11 13.52 0.68
N ASN A 421 -13.00 14.24 1.80
CA ASN A 421 -13.40 15.64 1.89
C ASN A 421 -12.72 16.50 0.81
N TYR A 422 -11.42 16.30 0.58
CA TYR A 422 -10.68 16.99 -0.48
C TYR A 422 -11.25 16.70 -1.89
N MET A 423 -11.65 15.46 -2.18
CA MET A 423 -12.32 15.11 -3.43
C MET A 423 -13.71 15.77 -3.53
N LYS A 424 -14.52 15.76 -2.46
CA LYS A 424 -15.84 16.43 -2.44
C LYS A 424 -15.73 17.96 -2.59
N GLU A 425 -14.66 18.59 -2.10
CA GLU A 425 -14.39 20.01 -2.35
C GLU A 425 -14.04 20.31 -3.81
N LEU A 426 -13.31 19.41 -4.49
CA LEU A 426 -13.00 19.54 -5.92
C LEU A 426 -14.23 19.33 -6.82
N GLU A 427 -15.09 18.36 -6.47
CA GLU A 427 -16.35 18.05 -7.18
C GLU A 427 -17.30 19.25 -7.33
N LYS A 428 -17.20 20.25 -6.43
CA LYS A 428 -17.97 21.50 -6.50
C LYS A 428 -17.70 22.33 -7.76
N SER A 429 -16.61 22.06 -8.48
CA SER A 429 -16.23 22.77 -9.70
C SER A 429 -16.06 21.87 -10.93
N LYS A 430 -15.47 20.68 -10.77
CA LYS A 430 -15.28 19.70 -11.85
C LYS A 430 -15.31 18.27 -11.27
N PRO A 431 -15.79 17.26 -12.02
CA PRO A 431 -15.70 15.87 -11.62
C PRO A 431 -14.25 15.44 -11.36
N VAL A 432 -14.08 14.44 -10.51
CA VAL A 432 -12.79 13.99 -9.98
C VAL A 432 -12.51 12.55 -10.42
N ILE A 433 -11.24 12.29 -10.74
CA ILE A 433 -10.67 10.96 -10.94
C ILE A 433 -9.57 10.77 -9.91
N LEU A 434 -9.74 9.86 -8.95
CA LEU A 434 -8.67 9.37 -8.09
C LEU A 434 -8.10 8.09 -8.70
N THR A 435 -6.78 8.01 -8.83
CA THR A 435 -6.09 6.79 -9.27
C THR A 435 -4.80 6.52 -8.52
N GLY A 436 -4.42 5.24 -8.49
CA GLY A 436 -3.21 4.74 -7.85
C GLY A 436 -3.49 3.66 -6.81
N ASP A 437 -2.45 3.30 -6.08
CA ASP A 437 -2.48 2.33 -4.99
C ASP A 437 -3.19 2.91 -3.75
N LEU A 438 -4.44 2.46 -3.57
CA LEU A 438 -5.30 2.84 -2.45
C LEU A 438 -5.10 1.95 -1.21
N ASN A 439 -4.15 0.99 -1.24
CA ASN A 439 -3.79 0.11 -0.14
C ASN A 439 -5.01 -0.50 0.57
N CYS A 440 -5.97 -1.01 -0.20
CA CYS A 440 -7.15 -1.75 0.26
C CYS A 440 -7.67 -2.63 -0.88
N ALA A 441 -7.95 -3.91 -0.61
CA ALA A 441 -8.76 -4.77 -1.46
C ALA A 441 -10.20 -4.74 -0.91
N HIS A 442 -11.12 -4.05 -1.59
CA HIS A 442 -12.40 -3.68 -0.98
C HIS A 442 -13.28 -4.91 -0.66
N GLN A 443 -13.46 -5.84 -1.61
CA GLN A 443 -14.35 -6.99 -1.47
C GLN A 443 -13.58 -8.32 -1.44
N GLU A 444 -14.24 -9.41 -1.03
CA GLU A 444 -13.59 -10.74 -0.99
C GLU A 444 -13.10 -11.21 -2.38
N ILE A 445 -13.71 -10.71 -3.47
CA ILE A 445 -13.29 -10.95 -4.86
C ILE A 445 -11.94 -10.29 -5.21
N ASP A 446 -11.54 -9.25 -4.47
CA ASP A 446 -10.35 -8.44 -4.73
C ASP A 446 -9.06 -9.04 -4.14
N ILE A 447 -9.10 -10.23 -3.51
CA ILE A 447 -7.94 -10.83 -2.83
C ILE A 447 -7.96 -12.36 -2.92
N PHE A 448 -6.83 -13.00 -3.25
CA PHE A 448 -6.71 -14.47 -3.40
C PHE A 448 -7.19 -15.32 -2.20
N ASN A 449 -7.11 -14.78 -0.97
CA ASN A 449 -7.41 -15.52 0.27
C ASN A 449 -8.00 -14.59 1.35
N PRO A 450 -9.28 -14.18 1.25
CA PRO A 450 -9.89 -13.20 2.15
C PRO A 450 -9.89 -13.69 3.61
N ALA A 451 -10.32 -14.94 3.83
CA ALA A 451 -10.39 -15.54 5.17
C ALA A 451 -9.03 -15.63 5.90
N GLY A 452 -7.91 -15.69 5.16
CA GLY A 452 -6.57 -15.71 5.74
C GLY A 452 -5.94 -14.33 5.96
N ASN A 453 -6.55 -13.24 5.47
CA ASN A 453 -5.97 -11.90 5.46
C ASN A 453 -6.81 -10.82 6.16
N ARG A 454 -7.95 -11.14 6.80
CA ARG A 454 -8.80 -10.16 7.54
C ARG A 454 -8.11 -9.39 8.69
N ARG A 455 -6.83 -9.67 8.96
CA ARG A 455 -5.98 -9.01 9.98
C ARG A 455 -4.66 -8.52 9.38
N SER A 456 -4.62 -8.36 8.06
CA SER A 456 -3.47 -7.90 7.29
C SER A 456 -3.78 -6.54 6.68
N ALA A 457 -2.82 -5.61 6.72
CA ALA A 457 -2.97 -4.30 6.09
C ALA A 457 -3.26 -4.45 4.59
N GLY A 458 -4.24 -3.70 4.11
CA GLY A 458 -4.87 -3.85 2.80
C GLY A 458 -6.12 -4.73 2.78
N PHE A 459 -6.51 -5.39 3.89
CA PHE A 459 -7.73 -6.22 3.96
C PHE A 459 -8.30 -6.36 5.39
N THR A 460 -8.05 -5.43 6.32
CA THR A 460 -8.81 -5.45 7.58
C THR A 460 -10.24 -5.00 7.34
N ASP A 461 -11.18 -5.41 8.20
CA ASP A 461 -12.57 -5.02 8.05
C ASP A 461 -12.74 -3.50 8.23
N GLU A 462 -11.95 -2.86 9.09
CA GLU A 462 -11.93 -1.40 9.26
C GLU A 462 -11.40 -0.65 8.01
N GLU A 463 -10.38 -1.18 7.31
CA GLU A 463 -9.90 -0.59 6.04
C GLU A 463 -10.97 -0.64 4.95
N ARG A 464 -11.73 -1.74 4.91
CA ARG A 464 -12.77 -1.99 3.91
C ARG A 464 -14.03 -1.17 4.19
N GLU A 465 -14.44 -1.09 5.45
CA GLU A 465 -15.52 -0.19 5.91
C GLU A 465 -15.13 1.29 5.71
N SER A 466 -13.85 1.64 5.89
CA SER A 466 -13.32 2.97 5.55
C SER A 466 -13.39 3.25 4.05
N PHE A 467 -13.05 2.27 3.21
CA PHE A 467 -13.11 2.42 1.75
C PHE A 467 -14.55 2.65 1.25
N GLU A 468 -15.49 1.81 1.71
CA GLU A 468 -16.91 1.96 1.41
C GLU A 468 -17.45 3.32 1.88
N ARG A 469 -17.27 3.63 3.17
CA ARG A 469 -17.82 4.84 3.80
C ARG A 469 -17.27 6.15 3.23
N ASN A 470 -15.96 6.24 2.97
CA ASN A 470 -15.34 7.50 2.55
C ASN A 470 -15.32 7.71 1.03
N PHE A 471 -15.50 6.66 0.22
CA PHE A 471 -15.42 6.80 -1.25
C PHE A 471 -16.70 6.35 -1.96
N LEU A 472 -17.12 5.09 -1.80
CA LEU A 472 -18.23 4.55 -2.59
C LEU A 472 -19.59 5.10 -2.14
N SER A 473 -19.83 5.10 -0.83
CA SER A 473 -21.02 5.73 -0.20
C SER A 473 -21.06 7.26 -0.38
N GLU A 474 -19.94 7.90 -0.74
CA GLU A 474 -19.82 9.32 -1.09
C GLU A 474 -20.08 9.61 -2.58
N GLY A 475 -20.40 8.58 -3.40
CA GLY A 475 -20.74 8.73 -4.82
C GLY A 475 -19.55 8.64 -5.78
N PHE A 476 -18.41 8.09 -5.35
CA PHE A 476 -17.31 7.73 -6.25
C PHE A 476 -17.43 6.27 -6.71
N VAL A 477 -17.24 6.05 -8.01
CA VAL A 477 -17.44 4.77 -8.68
C VAL A 477 -16.12 4.05 -8.90
N ASP A 478 -16.00 2.83 -8.38
CA ASP A 478 -14.97 1.87 -8.78
C ASP A 478 -15.23 1.40 -10.22
N THR A 479 -14.51 1.99 -11.18
CA THR A 479 -14.77 1.80 -12.62
C THR A 479 -14.53 0.36 -13.06
N PHE A 480 -13.52 -0.31 -12.51
CA PHE A 480 -13.23 -1.71 -12.80
C PHE A 480 -14.35 -2.60 -12.26
N ARG A 481 -14.79 -2.39 -11.02
CA ARG A 481 -15.86 -3.21 -10.42
C ARG A 481 -17.23 -2.93 -11.07
N ARG A 482 -17.49 -1.72 -11.59
CA ARG A 482 -18.73 -1.39 -12.34
C ARG A 482 -18.76 -2.04 -13.73
N GLN A 483 -17.64 -2.10 -14.45
CA GLN A 483 -17.56 -2.80 -15.75
C GLN A 483 -17.41 -4.32 -15.62
N HIS A 484 -16.79 -4.81 -14.54
CA HIS A 484 -16.40 -6.21 -14.37
C HIS A 484 -16.87 -6.82 -13.03
N PRO A 485 -18.18 -6.76 -12.68
CA PRO A 485 -18.68 -7.06 -11.34
C PRO A 485 -18.28 -8.46 -10.84
N GLY A 486 -18.46 -9.50 -11.66
CA GLY A 486 -18.11 -10.88 -11.32
C GLY A 486 -16.66 -11.30 -11.60
N VAL A 487 -15.74 -10.37 -11.89
CA VAL A 487 -14.38 -10.74 -12.35
C VAL A 487 -13.33 -10.64 -11.24
N VAL A 488 -12.55 -11.71 -11.10
CA VAL A 488 -11.35 -11.78 -10.27
C VAL A 488 -10.15 -11.25 -11.06
N GLY A 489 -9.81 -9.99 -10.82
CA GLY A 489 -8.60 -9.33 -11.33
C GLY A 489 -7.76 -8.81 -10.17
N TYR A 490 -6.45 -8.97 -10.24
CA TYR A 490 -5.49 -8.48 -9.24
C TYR A 490 -4.52 -7.51 -9.89
N THR A 491 -4.00 -6.56 -9.10
CA THR A 491 -3.01 -5.56 -9.52
C THR A 491 -1.69 -5.71 -8.80
N TYR A 492 -1.68 -6.32 -7.60
CA TYR A 492 -0.53 -6.57 -6.75
C TYR A 492 -0.30 -8.07 -6.51
N TRP A 493 0.95 -8.52 -6.60
CA TRP A 493 1.39 -9.85 -6.20
C TRP A 493 2.74 -9.80 -5.49
N GLY A 494 2.75 -9.95 -4.17
CA GLY A 494 3.99 -9.94 -3.38
C GLY A 494 5.03 -10.96 -3.86
N TYR A 495 6.29 -10.54 -3.98
CA TYR A 495 7.41 -11.36 -4.49
C TYR A 495 7.61 -12.70 -3.75
N ARG A 496 7.25 -12.78 -2.46
CA ARG A 496 7.43 -13.98 -1.63
C ARG A 496 6.65 -15.16 -2.19
N HIS A 497 7.34 -16.30 -2.35
CA HIS A 497 6.80 -17.55 -2.91
C HIS A 497 6.33 -17.50 -4.38
N GLY A 498 6.65 -16.41 -5.11
CA GLY A 498 6.32 -16.26 -6.52
C GLY A 498 4.83 -15.97 -6.77
N GLY A 499 4.27 -14.96 -6.09
CA GLY A 499 2.84 -14.66 -6.12
C GLY A 499 2.28 -14.49 -7.54
N ARG A 500 2.95 -13.72 -8.40
CA ARG A 500 2.51 -13.40 -9.77
C ARG A 500 2.41 -14.64 -10.67
N LEU A 501 3.39 -15.55 -10.59
CA LEU A 501 3.40 -16.82 -11.33
C LEU A 501 2.27 -17.79 -10.93
N LYS A 502 1.72 -17.61 -9.72
CA LYS A 502 0.64 -18.46 -9.17
C LYS A 502 -0.71 -17.73 -9.11
N ASN A 503 -0.79 -16.53 -9.68
CA ASN A 503 -1.90 -15.59 -9.52
C ASN A 503 -2.40 -15.46 -8.06
N ILE A 504 -1.46 -15.39 -7.11
CA ILE A 504 -1.73 -15.15 -5.68
C ILE A 504 -1.62 -13.63 -5.47
N GLY A 505 -2.72 -12.92 -5.73
CA GLY A 505 -2.73 -11.47 -5.81
C GLY A 505 -3.85 -10.78 -5.01
N TRP A 506 -3.80 -9.45 -5.07
CA TRP A 506 -4.72 -8.49 -4.45
C TRP A 506 -5.00 -7.39 -5.49
N ARG A 507 -6.19 -6.78 -5.50
CA ARG A 507 -6.47 -5.52 -6.22
C ARG A 507 -6.34 -4.37 -5.24
N LEU A 508 -5.26 -3.60 -5.37
CA LEU A 508 -4.93 -2.46 -4.52
C LEU A 508 -4.94 -1.14 -5.30
N ASP A 509 -4.82 -1.21 -6.62
CA ASP A 509 -4.77 -0.07 -7.53
C ASP A 509 -6.15 0.14 -8.17
N TYR A 510 -6.63 1.40 -8.18
CA TYR A 510 -7.99 1.74 -8.63
C TYR A 510 -8.00 2.91 -9.61
N PHE A 511 -9.11 3.02 -10.34
CA PHE A 511 -9.67 4.30 -10.76
C PHE A 511 -11.02 4.46 -10.06
N LEU A 512 -11.15 5.50 -9.23
CA LEU A 512 -12.40 5.94 -8.64
C LEU A 512 -12.81 7.25 -9.30
N VAL A 513 -14.02 7.35 -9.84
CA VAL A 513 -14.50 8.53 -10.58
C VAL A 513 -15.80 9.07 -10.01
N SER A 514 -16.05 10.38 -10.13
CA SER A 514 -17.39 10.94 -9.88
C SER A 514 -18.45 10.22 -10.72
N GLU A 515 -19.60 9.86 -10.13
CA GLU A 515 -20.72 9.21 -10.86
C GLU A 515 -21.11 10.01 -12.12
N SER A 516 -21.04 11.34 -12.06
CA SER A 516 -21.33 12.26 -13.19
C SER A 516 -20.46 12.10 -14.44
N ILE A 517 -19.35 11.37 -14.36
CA ILE A 517 -18.52 10.95 -15.51
C ILE A 517 -18.37 9.44 -15.64
N ALA A 518 -18.96 8.64 -14.75
CA ALA A 518 -18.78 7.19 -14.75
C ALA A 518 -19.30 6.53 -16.04
N ASP A 519 -20.37 7.07 -16.62
CA ASP A 519 -20.94 6.60 -17.90
C ASP A 519 -20.10 7.01 -19.13
N LYS A 520 -19.13 7.93 -18.96
CA LYS A 520 -18.14 8.27 -20.00
C LYS A 520 -16.95 7.31 -20.02
N VAL A 521 -16.82 6.42 -19.03
CA VAL A 521 -15.74 5.42 -18.97
C VAL A 521 -15.99 4.34 -20.03
N HIS A 522 -15.14 4.31 -21.05
CA HIS A 522 -15.18 3.31 -22.11
C HIS A 522 -14.54 2.00 -21.66
N ASP A 523 -13.35 2.05 -21.05
CA ASP A 523 -12.53 0.89 -20.70
C ASP A 523 -11.82 1.16 -19.36
N SER A 524 -11.89 0.20 -18.43
CA SER A 524 -11.19 0.24 -17.14
C SER A 524 -10.54 -1.10 -16.88
N TYR A 525 -9.23 -1.17 -17.12
CA TYR A 525 -8.54 -2.42 -17.39
C TYR A 525 -7.23 -2.57 -16.61
N ILE A 526 -6.75 -3.81 -16.52
CA ILE A 526 -5.51 -4.19 -15.84
C ILE A 526 -4.50 -4.74 -16.88
N LEU A 527 -3.21 -4.47 -16.71
CA LEU A 527 -2.11 -4.98 -17.56
C LEU A 527 -1.21 -5.99 -16.80
N PRO A 528 -1.72 -7.18 -16.43
CA PRO A 528 -1.00 -8.15 -15.60
C PRO A 528 0.25 -8.75 -16.28
N ASP A 529 0.42 -8.55 -17.59
CA ASP A 529 1.60 -8.90 -18.38
C ASP A 529 2.78 -7.93 -18.20
N VAL A 530 2.53 -6.66 -17.86
CA VAL A 530 3.59 -5.64 -17.72
C VAL A 530 4.33 -5.80 -16.38
N ALA A 531 5.49 -6.45 -16.45
CA ALA A 531 6.39 -6.69 -15.31
C ALA A 531 7.27 -5.48 -14.97
N GLY A 532 7.99 -5.57 -13.83
CA GLY A 532 8.96 -4.57 -13.37
C GLY A 532 8.71 -4.05 -11.95
N SER A 533 7.49 -4.28 -11.43
CA SER A 533 7.07 -4.07 -10.05
C SER A 533 6.29 -5.30 -9.55
N ASP A 534 6.05 -5.41 -8.24
CA ASP A 534 5.07 -6.34 -7.67
C ASP A 534 3.64 -5.88 -7.92
N HIS A 535 3.43 -4.60 -8.25
CA HIS A 535 2.22 -4.15 -8.93
C HIS A 535 2.35 -4.25 -10.46
N CYS A 536 1.23 -4.29 -11.17
CA CYS A 536 1.14 -4.01 -12.60
C CYS A 536 0.40 -2.69 -12.87
N PRO A 537 0.52 -2.10 -14.08
CA PRO A 537 -0.29 -0.95 -14.43
C PRO A 537 -1.78 -1.29 -14.52
N ILE A 538 -2.60 -0.26 -14.28
CA ILE A 538 -4.01 -0.20 -14.62
C ILE A 538 -4.25 0.96 -15.58
N GLY A 539 -5.32 0.92 -16.37
CA GLY A 539 -5.67 2.00 -17.29
C GLY A 539 -7.15 2.33 -17.34
N LEU A 540 -7.43 3.56 -17.73
CA LEU A 540 -8.76 4.14 -17.93
C LEU A 540 -8.81 4.80 -19.31
N ILE A 541 -9.88 4.56 -20.07
CA ILE A 541 -10.23 5.33 -21.27
C ILE A 541 -11.54 6.05 -20.98
N LEU A 542 -11.49 7.38 -20.98
CA LEU A 542 -12.62 8.26 -20.67
C LEU A 542 -12.95 9.15 -21.87
N LYS A 543 -14.19 9.08 -22.35
CA LYS A 543 -14.73 10.01 -23.36
C LYS A 543 -14.87 11.41 -22.74
N LEU A 544 -14.57 12.49 -23.46
CA LEU A 544 -14.57 13.86 -22.90
C LEU A 544 -15.95 14.56 -22.94
#